data_AF-A0A5B9M584-F1
#
_entry.id   AF-A0A5B9M584-F1
#
_cell.length_a   1.000
_cell.length_b   1.000
_cell.length_c   1.000
_cell.angle_alpha   90.00
_cell.angle_beta   90.00
_cell.angle_gamma   90.00
#
_symmetry.space_group_name_H-M   'P 1'
#
loop_
_entity.id
_entity.type
_entity.pdbx_description
1 polymer ?
#
loop_
_entity_poly.entity_id
_entity_poly.type
_entity_poly.pdbx_seq_one_letter_code
_entity_poly.pdbx_strand_id
1 'polypeptide(L)'
;MRFDIFSPYSVIIALLIYLVLALSGTLMGIRGLRLPSWLSVLYMVLGASIFILGAYMSGRIRTEKPASPGNPRETLLVLLVTFGIILQALNLYLLGGIPLLSGYLKARAVTKIWLLSYLIFLPSINMLLAAYPRRRYCIPLILGATLFALTGYRTTVVVILLSGIITIYYSARPSPRQMGLLLSALAIVAISVGYIAVKSIEWQTWTLNPLELLLYRAGYTLMVFDRLLDHQGATAGKLLYYTLTGYLHSTDPRAIVGEAVLGYRHSTTSLIFGPPLLDFGLPAMVIQMFLLGLILGLMHRIQISLNGIFTGIYSVILAHTLIWVETGPTDLVVWLFYMVAVISIIYVLWRCYPETGGCG
;
A
#
# COMPACT_ATOMS: atom_id res chain seq x y z
N MET A 1 23.28 2.00 17.76
CA MET A 1 21.83 2.15 17.44
C MET A 1 21.59 1.61 16.04
N ARG A 2 20.61 0.71 15.85
CA ARG A 2 20.25 0.21 14.52
C ARG A 2 19.26 1.21 13.91
N PHE A 3 19.58 1.77 12.75
CA PHE A 3 18.68 2.68 12.04
C PHE A 3 17.41 1.92 11.63
N ASP A 4 16.23 2.41 12.03
CA ASP A 4 14.97 1.73 11.74
C ASP A 4 14.44 2.08 10.34
N ILE A 5 14.76 1.23 9.36
CA ILE A 5 14.44 1.44 7.93
C ILE A 5 12.92 1.47 7.71
N PHE A 6 12.14 0.73 8.49
CA PHE A 6 10.70 0.61 8.33
C PHE A 6 9.91 1.40 9.37
N SER A 7 10.47 2.50 9.88
CA SER A 7 9.71 3.48 10.66
C SER A 7 8.64 4.20 9.81
N PRO A 8 7.63 4.87 10.41
CA PRO A 8 6.64 5.66 9.66
C PRO A 8 7.26 6.69 8.71
N TYR A 9 8.43 7.22 9.07
CA TYR A 9 9.17 8.20 8.26
C TYR A 9 9.71 7.62 6.95
N SER A 10 9.73 6.29 6.77
CA SER A 10 10.06 5.65 5.49
C SER A 10 9.12 6.07 4.35
N VAL A 11 7.89 6.49 4.67
CA VAL A 11 6.95 7.07 3.68
C VAL A 11 7.50 8.36 3.07
N ILE A 12 8.18 9.19 3.87
CA ILE A 12 8.83 10.42 3.38
C ILE A 12 10.01 10.09 2.48
N ILE A 13 10.80 9.08 2.85
CA ILE A 13 11.90 8.59 2.01
C ILE A 13 11.35 8.07 0.68
N ALA A 14 10.25 7.30 0.69
CA ALA A 14 9.60 6.81 -0.52
C ALA A 14 9.07 7.96 -1.40
N LEU A 15 8.48 9.02 -0.81
CA LEU A 15 8.08 10.22 -1.54
C LEU A 15 9.26 10.91 -2.24
N LEU A 16 10.40 11.05 -1.55
CA LEU A 16 11.61 11.64 -2.11
C LEU A 16 12.18 10.79 -3.24
N ILE A 17 12.29 9.46 -3.05
CA ILE A 17 12.73 8.54 -4.10
C ILE A 17 11.80 8.65 -5.32
N TYR A 18 10.49 8.68 -5.10
CA TYR A 18 9.50 8.77 -6.17
C TYR A 18 9.62 10.10 -6.93
N LEU A 19 9.84 11.21 -6.23
CA LEU A 19 10.10 12.51 -6.86
C LEU A 19 11.38 12.48 -7.72
N VAL A 20 12.46 11.87 -7.23
CA VAL A 20 13.71 11.72 -8.00
C VAL A 20 13.48 10.88 -9.26
N LEU A 21 12.74 9.76 -9.16
CA LEU A 21 12.40 8.93 -10.32
C LEU A 21 11.55 9.70 -11.33
N ALA A 22 10.55 10.44 -10.86
CA ALA A 22 9.66 11.24 -11.70
C ALA A 22 10.44 12.35 -12.45
N LEU A 23 11.27 13.11 -11.73
CA LEU A 23 12.11 14.16 -12.32
C LEU A 23 13.11 13.58 -13.32
N SER A 24 13.73 12.43 -13.01
CA SER A 24 14.65 11.76 -13.93
C SER A 24 13.96 11.39 -15.25
N GLY A 25 12.75 10.82 -15.18
CA GLY A 25 11.97 10.48 -16.38
C GLY A 25 11.60 11.71 -17.22
N THR A 26 11.26 12.82 -16.56
CA THR A 26 10.96 14.09 -17.24
C THR A 26 12.20 14.72 -17.87
N LEU A 27 13.34 14.75 -17.18
CA LEU A 27 14.61 15.30 -17.68
C LEU A 27 15.15 14.50 -18.87
N MET A 28 14.88 13.20 -18.91
CA MET A 28 15.18 12.33 -20.06
C MET A 28 14.23 12.54 -21.25
N GLY A 29 13.21 13.40 -21.14
CA GLY A 29 12.26 13.68 -22.23
C GLY A 29 11.35 12.52 -22.60
N ILE A 30 11.09 11.58 -21.67
CA ILE A 30 10.33 10.36 -21.97
C ILE A 30 8.88 10.71 -22.30
N ARG A 31 8.42 10.34 -23.52
CA ARG A 31 7.01 10.33 -23.97
C ARG A 31 6.13 11.50 -23.48
N GLY A 32 6.58 12.74 -23.66
CA GLY A 32 5.76 13.93 -23.39
C GLY A 32 5.54 14.24 -21.91
N LEU A 33 6.37 13.68 -21.02
CA LEU A 33 6.43 14.10 -19.62
C LEU A 33 6.77 15.59 -19.52
N ARG A 34 6.14 16.28 -18.57
CA ARG A 34 6.34 17.69 -18.27
C ARG A 34 6.89 17.84 -16.87
N LEU A 35 7.67 18.90 -16.64
CA LEU A 35 8.17 19.22 -15.31
C LEU A 35 6.97 19.61 -14.43
N PRO A 36 6.94 19.14 -13.17
CA PRO A 36 5.92 19.57 -12.22
C PRO A 36 6.04 21.08 -11.98
N SER A 37 4.91 21.75 -11.75
CA SER A 37 4.92 23.12 -11.27
C SER A 37 5.55 23.22 -9.88
N TRP A 38 6.01 24.42 -9.52
CA TRP A 38 6.47 24.69 -8.16
C TRP A 38 5.36 24.47 -7.12
N LEU A 39 4.10 24.67 -7.53
CA LEU A 39 2.93 24.47 -6.68
C LEU A 39 2.79 23.00 -6.28
N SER A 40 3.00 22.07 -7.21
CA SER A 40 3.06 20.63 -6.92
C SER A 40 4.08 20.30 -5.84
N VAL A 41 5.28 20.84 -5.97
CA VAL A 41 6.34 20.62 -4.97
C VAL A 41 5.93 21.19 -3.61
N LEU A 42 5.31 22.38 -3.57
CA LEU A 42 4.81 22.98 -2.33
C LEU A 42 3.76 22.09 -1.64
N TYR A 43 2.77 21.58 -2.39
CA TYR A 43 1.74 20.69 -1.85
C TYR A 43 2.33 19.38 -1.33
N MET A 44 3.32 18.80 -2.03
CA MET A 44 4.02 17.60 -1.57
C MET A 44 4.78 17.86 -0.26
N VAL A 45 5.49 18.99 -0.16
CA VAL A 45 6.22 19.39 1.07
C VAL A 45 5.26 19.63 2.22
N LEU A 46 4.13 20.32 1.98
CA LEU A 46 3.09 20.55 2.98
C LEU A 46 2.51 19.23 3.47
N GLY A 47 2.08 18.35 2.56
CA GLY A 47 1.53 17.04 2.90
C GLY A 47 2.51 16.16 3.67
N ALA A 48 3.79 16.15 3.26
CA ALA A 48 4.86 15.46 3.98
C ALA A 48 5.08 16.03 5.39
N SER A 49 5.07 17.35 5.55
CA SER A 49 5.22 18.02 6.86
C SER A 49 4.06 17.69 7.79
N ILE A 50 2.84 17.69 7.28
CA ILE A 50 1.63 17.33 8.06
C ILE A 50 1.65 15.84 8.46
N PHE A 51 2.13 14.96 7.58
CA PHE A 51 2.33 13.54 7.93
C PHE A 51 3.37 13.37 9.04
N ILE A 52 4.51 14.07 8.95
CA ILE A 52 5.56 14.08 9.98
C ILE A 52 4.98 14.57 11.31
N LEU A 53 4.16 15.63 11.28
CA LEU A 53 3.49 16.15 12.48
C LEU A 53 2.57 15.09 13.10
N GLY A 54 1.74 14.40 12.31
CA GLY A 54 0.90 13.30 12.80
C GLY A 54 1.71 12.16 13.42
N ALA A 55 2.77 11.72 12.74
CA ALA A 55 3.67 10.68 13.24
C ALA A 55 4.40 11.12 14.52
N TYR A 56 4.82 12.38 14.63
CA TYR A 56 5.43 12.93 15.83
C TYR A 56 4.41 13.02 16.99
N MET A 57 3.18 13.45 16.72
CA MET A 57 2.11 13.55 17.72
C MET A 57 1.69 12.20 18.28
N SER A 58 1.79 11.12 17.49
CA SER A 58 1.61 9.76 17.99
C SER A 58 2.48 9.47 19.22
N GLY A 59 3.61 10.18 19.34
CA GLY A 59 4.53 9.97 20.42
C GLY A 59 4.21 10.58 21.76
N ARG A 60 3.22 11.46 21.80
CA ARG A 60 2.68 11.99 23.05
C ARG A 60 1.61 11.09 23.65
N ILE A 61 1.06 10.16 22.87
CA ILE A 61 0.05 9.21 23.33
C ILE A 61 0.78 8.06 24.02
N ARG A 62 0.46 7.84 25.30
CA ARG A 62 1.04 6.74 26.08
C ARG A 62 0.46 5.42 25.59
N THR A 63 1.33 4.58 25.06
CA THR A 63 1.08 3.16 24.80
C THR A 63 1.89 2.37 25.82
N GLU A 64 1.41 2.30 27.05
CA GLU A 64 2.02 1.40 28.04
C GLU A 64 1.90 -0.05 27.56
N LYS A 65 2.64 -0.99 28.16
CA LYS A 65 2.56 -2.41 27.77
C LYS A 65 1.34 -3.03 28.47
N PRO A 66 0.15 -3.13 27.86
CA PRO A 66 -0.84 -4.04 28.39
C PRO A 66 -0.26 -5.46 28.35
N ALA A 67 -0.81 -6.35 29.17
CA ALA A 67 -0.56 -7.78 29.00
C ALA A 67 -0.81 -8.16 27.53
N SER A 68 0.23 -8.69 26.86
CA SER A 68 0.15 -9.02 25.44
C SER A 68 -1.08 -9.88 25.18
N PRO A 69 -1.98 -9.50 24.26
CA PRO A 69 -3.00 -10.45 23.82
C PRO A 69 -2.24 -11.66 23.27
N GLY A 70 -2.63 -12.86 23.72
CA GLY A 70 -2.00 -14.09 23.27
C GLY A 70 -2.03 -14.18 21.75
N ASN A 71 -0.98 -14.76 21.16
CA ASN A 71 -0.96 -14.97 19.72
C ASN A 71 -2.07 -15.94 19.30
N PRO A 72 -2.65 -15.80 18.09
CA PRO A 72 -3.64 -16.73 17.59
C PRO A 72 -2.95 -18.08 17.41
N ARG A 73 -3.70 -19.17 17.55
CA ARG A 73 -3.16 -20.52 17.38
C ARG A 73 -2.51 -20.66 16.00
N GLU A 74 -1.29 -21.19 15.96
CA GLU A 74 -0.52 -21.43 14.73
C GLU A 74 -1.37 -22.13 13.66
N THR A 75 -2.09 -23.19 14.04
CA THR A 75 -2.96 -23.96 13.15
C THR A 75 -4.04 -23.12 12.49
N LEU A 76 -4.65 -22.18 13.22
CA LEU A 76 -5.68 -21.28 12.69
C LEU A 76 -5.08 -20.37 11.61
N LEU A 77 -3.90 -19.79 11.87
CA LEU A 77 -3.23 -18.92 10.90
C LEU A 77 -2.80 -19.69 9.64
N VAL A 78 -2.29 -20.91 9.80
CA VAL A 78 -1.95 -21.78 8.65
C VAL A 78 -3.19 -22.11 7.83
N LEU A 79 -4.33 -22.44 8.48
CA LEU A 79 -5.59 -22.69 7.79
C LEU A 79 -6.07 -21.46 7.01
N LEU A 80 -6.03 -20.26 7.61
CA LEU A 80 -6.44 -19.02 6.94
C LEU A 80 -5.54 -18.67 5.75
N VAL A 81 -4.22 -18.82 5.89
CA VAL A 81 -3.27 -18.63 4.79
C VAL A 81 -3.55 -19.60 3.65
N THR A 82 -3.78 -20.86 3.97
CA THR A 82 -4.04 -21.93 2.99
C THR A 82 -5.37 -21.68 2.28
N PHE A 83 -6.40 -21.29 3.03
CA PHE A 83 -7.70 -20.93 2.49
C PHE A 83 -7.60 -19.73 1.53
N GLY A 84 -6.85 -18.69 1.89
CA GLY A 84 -6.57 -17.57 1.00
C GLY A 84 -5.89 -18.01 -0.30
N ILE A 85 -4.88 -18.88 -0.23
CA ILE A 85 -4.20 -19.45 -1.41
C ILE A 85 -5.18 -20.25 -2.29
N ILE A 86 -6.01 -21.11 -1.70
CA ILE A 86 -7.01 -21.91 -2.43
C ILE A 86 -8.01 -21.00 -3.14
N LEU A 87 -8.52 -19.97 -2.47
CA LEU A 87 -9.43 -19.01 -3.10
C LEU A 87 -8.78 -18.28 -4.28
N GLN A 88 -7.50 -17.91 -4.17
CA GLN A 88 -6.79 -17.28 -5.28
C GLN A 88 -6.59 -18.24 -6.45
N ALA A 89 -6.24 -19.50 -6.18
CA ALA A 89 -6.12 -20.52 -7.21
C ALA A 89 -7.47 -20.78 -7.90
N LEU A 90 -8.56 -20.84 -7.13
CA LEU A 90 -9.91 -20.95 -7.65
C LEU A 90 -10.29 -19.74 -8.52
N ASN A 91 -9.92 -18.52 -8.12
CA ASN A 91 -10.14 -17.32 -8.93
C ASN A 91 -9.47 -17.44 -10.31
N LEU A 92 -8.21 -17.87 -10.36
CA LEU A 92 -7.49 -18.08 -11.62
C LEU A 92 -8.11 -19.20 -12.46
N TYR A 93 -8.52 -20.30 -11.83
CA TYR A 93 -9.19 -21.41 -12.51
C TYR A 93 -10.51 -20.96 -13.16
N LEU A 94 -11.33 -20.20 -12.44
CA LEU A 94 -12.62 -19.68 -12.94
C LEU A 94 -12.46 -18.63 -14.04
N LEU A 95 -11.32 -17.92 -14.08
CA LEU A 95 -11.00 -17.00 -15.17
C LEU A 95 -10.63 -17.74 -16.48
N GLY A 96 -10.30 -19.03 -16.41
CA GLY A 96 -10.00 -19.87 -17.57
C GLY A 96 -8.64 -19.60 -18.22
N GLY A 97 -7.72 -18.92 -17.54
CA GLY A 97 -6.41 -18.58 -18.09
C GLY A 97 -5.52 -17.80 -17.13
N ILE A 98 -4.41 -17.27 -17.65
CA ILE A 98 -3.42 -16.49 -16.88
C ILE A 98 -3.56 -14.99 -17.23
N PRO A 99 -4.17 -14.17 -16.36
CA PRO A 99 -4.38 -12.75 -16.64
C PRO A 99 -3.11 -11.92 -16.88
N LEU A 100 -1.97 -12.34 -16.33
CA LEU A 100 -0.67 -11.71 -16.59
C LEU A 100 -0.32 -11.68 -18.08
N LEU A 101 -0.80 -12.64 -18.87
CA LEU A 101 -0.48 -12.81 -20.29
C LEU A 101 -1.58 -12.32 -21.24
N SER A 102 -2.73 -11.85 -20.73
CA SER A 102 -3.82 -11.31 -21.56
C SER A 102 -4.46 -10.09 -20.91
N GLY A 103 -4.45 -8.96 -21.61
CA GLY A 103 -5.09 -7.72 -21.17
C GLY A 103 -6.59 -7.87 -20.87
N TYR A 104 -7.30 -8.70 -21.62
CA TYR A 104 -8.73 -8.95 -21.42
C TYR A 104 -9.01 -9.69 -20.10
N LEU A 105 -8.25 -10.76 -19.83
CA LEU A 105 -8.37 -11.51 -18.58
C LEU A 105 -7.95 -10.66 -17.38
N LYS A 106 -6.92 -9.83 -17.54
CA LYS A 106 -6.47 -8.88 -16.50
C LYS A 106 -7.59 -7.97 -16.03
N ALA A 107 -8.36 -7.39 -16.95
CA ALA A 107 -9.49 -6.52 -16.61
C ALA A 107 -10.59 -7.22 -15.80
N ARG A 108 -10.67 -8.56 -15.86
CA ARG A 108 -11.65 -9.37 -15.14
C ARG A 108 -11.09 -10.07 -13.90
N ALA A 109 -9.79 -9.98 -13.64
CA ALA A 109 -9.12 -10.80 -12.64
C ALA A 109 -9.43 -10.40 -11.18
N VAL A 110 -9.89 -9.17 -10.96
CA VAL A 110 -10.31 -8.64 -9.65
C VAL A 110 -11.78 -8.98 -9.41
N THR A 111 -12.05 -10.26 -9.10
CA THR A 111 -13.39 -10.73 -8.75
C THR A 111 -13.66 -10.58 -7.24
N LYS A 112 -14.90 -10.90 -6.82
CA LYS A 112 -15.23 -11.02 -5.39
C LYS A 112 -14.42 -12.13 -4.69
N ILE A 113 -14.07 -13.20 -5.40
CA ILE A 113 -13.24 -14.30 -4.88
C ILE A 113 -11.80 -13.80 -4.66
N TRP A 114 -11.26 -13.04 -5.62
CA TRP A 114 -9.96 -12.39 -5.47
C TRP A 114 -9.94 -11.47 -4.24
N LEU A 115 -10.98 -10.64 -4.08
CA LEU A 115 -11.10 -9.71 -2.95
C LEU A 115 -11.06 -10.47 -1.62
N LEU A 116 -11.89 -11.51 -1.47
CA LEU A 116 -11.95 -12.32 -0.26
C LEU A 116 -10.60 -13.02 0.00
N SER A 117 -10.00 -13.59 -1.04
CA SER A 117 -8.68 -14.22 -0.96
C SER A 117 -7.64 -13.24 -0.43
N TYR A 118 -7.56 -12.04 -1.01
CA TYR A 118 -6.56 -11.05 -0.64
C TYR A 118 -6.76 -10.52 0.80
N LEU A 119 -8.01 -10.28 1.20
CA LEU A 119 -8.37 -9.85 2.55
C LEU A 119 -8.05 -10.90 3.62
N ILE A 120 -8.12 -12.19 3.30
CA ILE A 120 -7.78 -13.26 4.24
C ILE A 120 -6.27 -13.53 4.23
N PHE A 121 -5.70 -13.71 3.03
CA PHE A 121 -4.32 -14.14 2.86
C PHE A 121 -3.34 -13.15 3.46
N LEU A 122 -3.45 -11.86 3.10
CA LEU A 122 -2.44 -10.86 3.44
C LEU A 122 -2.28 -10.64 4.95
N PRO A 123 -3.33 -10.35 5.75
CA PRO A 123 -3.15 -10.23 7.20
C PRO A 123 -2.71 -11.56 7.82
N SER A 124 -3.25 -12.69 7.37
CA SER A 124 -2.95 -14.00 7.96
C SER A 124 -1.49 -14.42 7.76
N ILE A 125 -0.89 -14.19 6.58
CA ILE A 125 0.52 -14.52 6.33
C ILE A 125 1.46 -13.63 7.13
N ASN A 126 1.15 -12.33 7.25
CA ASN A 126 1.95 -11.42 8.05
C ASN A 126 1.83 -11.73 9.55
N MET A 127 0.63 -12.05 10.05
CA MET A 127 0.45 -12.49 11.43
C MET A 127 1.17 -13.81 11.72
N LEU A 128 1.15 -14.77 10.77
CA LEU A 128 1.87 -16.04 10.89
C LEU A 128 3.38 -15.84 10.97
N LEU A 129 3.95 -15.04 10.06
CA LEU A 129 5.37 -14.70 10.06
C LEU A 129 5.78 -13.93 11.31
N ALA A 130 4.89 -13.08 11.83
CA ALA A 130 5.17 -12.27 12.99
C ALA A 130 5.14 -13.05 14.31
N ALA A 131 4.13 -13.89 14.50
CA ALA A 131 3.95 -14.70 15.70
C ALA A 131 4.87 -15.93 15.72
N TYR A 132 5.19 -16.49 14.55
CA TYR A 132 5.99 -17.71 14.41
C TYR A 132 7.07 -17.53 13.33
N PRO A 133 8.21 -16.88 13.61
CA PRO A 133 9.23 -16.52 12.61
C PRO A 133 10.07 -17.73 12.14
N ARG A 134 9.43 -18.73 11.53
CA ARG A 134 10.08 -19.92 10.96
C ARG A 134 10.27 -19.75 9.46
N ARG A 135 11.45 -20.13 8.95
CA ARG A 135 11.79 -20.05 7.50
C ARG A 135 10.78 -20.77 6.60
N ARG A 136 10.16 -21.86 7.09
CA ARG A 136 9.15 -22.63 6.33
C ARG A 136 7.93 -21.80 5.90
N TYR A 137 7.56 -20.75 6.65
CA TYR A 137 6.42 -19.89 6.27
C TYR A 137 6.76 -18.86 5.19
N CYS A 138 8.02 -18.76 4.76
CA CYS A 138 8.36 -18.03 3.54
C CYS A 138 7.82 -18.74 2.29
N ILE A 139 7.62 -20.07 2.34
CA ILE A 139 7.05 -20.85 1.23
C ILE A 139 5.63 -20.39 0.88
N PRO A 140 4.65 -20.37 1.80
CA PRO A 140 3.31 -19.87 1.50
C PRO A 140 3.28 -18.38 1.13
N LEU A 141 4.21 -17.55 1.66
CA LEU A 141 4.37 -16.16 1.22
C LEU A 141 4.73 -16.07 -0.27
N ILE A 142 5.75 -16.81 -0.71
CA ILE A 142 6.21 -16.83 -2.11
C ILE A 142 5.13 -17.45 -3.01
N LEU A 143 4.49 -18.53 -2.57
CA LEU A 143 3.41 -19.18 -3.33
C LEU A 143 2.24 -18.22 -3.54
N GLY A 144 1.77 -17.57 -2.47
CA GLY A 144 0.71 -16.57 -2.57
C GLY A 144 1.12 -15.40 -3.46
N ALA A 145 2.30 -14.82 -3.26
CA ALA A 145 2.82 -13.75 -4.11
C ALA A 145 2.86 -14.14 -5.60
N THR A 146 3.24 -15.39 -5.90
CA THR A 146 3.26 -15.93 -7.28
C THR A 146 1.84 -16.02 -7.85
N LEU A 147 0.89 -16.60 -7.12
CA LEU A 147 -0.50 -16.70 -7.56
C LEU A 147 -1.16 -15.32 -7.75
N PHE A 148 -0.83 -14.35 -6.89
CA PHE A 148 -1.27 -12.96 -7.09
C PHE A 148 -0.55 -12.31 -8.28
N ALA A 149 0.72 -12.63 -8.55
CA ALA A 149 1.43 -12.11 -9.72
C ALA A 149 0.83 -12.57 -11.05
N LEU A 150 0.29 -13.80 -11.10
CA LEU A 150 -0.42 -14.32 -12.27
C LEU A 150 -1.65 -13.50 -12.65
N THR A 151 -2.17 -12.64 -11.76
CA THR A 151 -3.27 -11.72 -12.08
C THR A 151 -2.85 -10.51 -12.93
N GLY A 152 -1.54 -10.24 -13.07
CA GLY A 152 -1.05 -9.05 -13.77
C GLY A 152 -1.12 -7.75 -12.98
N TYR A 153 -1.51 -7.79 -11.70
CA TYR A 153 -1.53 -6.62 -10.81
C TYR A 153 -0.23 -6.49 -10.02
N ARG A 154 0.69 -5.66 -10.53
CA ARG A 154 2.00 -5.37 -9.93
C ARG A 154 1.87 -4.93 -8.46
N THR A 155 0.98 -4.00 -8.16
CA THR A 155 0.87 -3.38 -6.82
C THR A 155 0.57 -4.42 -5.75
N THR A 156 -0.35 -5.35 -6.01
CA THR A 156 -0.72 -6.44 -5.10
C THR A 156 0.50 -7.32 -4.74
N VAL A 157 1.30 -7.69 -5.74
CA VAL A 157 2.51 -8.51 -5.52
C VAL A 157 3.54 -7.76 -4.68
N VAL A 158 3.78 -6.48 -5.02
CA VAL A 158 4.74 -5.65 -4.29
C VAL A 158 4.30 -5.48 -2.84
N VAL A 159 3.01 -5.27 -2.57
CA VAL A 159 2.49 -5.18 -1.20
C VAL A 159 2.70 -6.49 -0.43
N ILE A 160 2.34 -7.64 -1.00
CA ILE A 160 2.49 -8.95 -0.32
C ILE A 160 3.96 -9.17 0.09
N LEU A 161 4.88 -8.96 -0.85
CA LEU A 161 6.30 -9.16 -0.61
C LEU A 161 6.86 -8.12 0.35
N LEU A 162 6.53 -6.83 0.16
CA LEU A 162 7.01 -5.74 1.02
C LEU A 162 6.52 -5.89 2.46
N SER A 163 5.23 -6.20 2.68
CA SER A 163 4.71 -6.44 4.02
C SER A 163 5.40 -7.64 4.67
N GLY A 164 5.65 -8.71 3.91
CA GLY A 164 6.40 -9.88 4.38
C GLY A 164 7.83 -9.52 4.78
N ILE A 165 8.52 -8.69 3.99
CA ILE A 165 9.87 -8.19 4.29
C ILE A 165 9.87 -7.33 5.56
N ILE A 166 8.91 -6.41 5.71
CA ILE A 166 8.76 -5.58 6.92
C ILE A 166 8.52 -6.47 8.15
N THR A 167 7.67 -7.50 8.02
CA THR A 167 7.39 -8.44 9.10
C THR A 167 8.65 -9.22 9.50
N ILE A 168 9.37 -9.78 8.53
CA ILE A 168 10.63 -10.50 8.76
C ILE A 168 11.68 -9.58 9.40
N TYR A 169 11.73 -8.32 8.99
CA TYR A 169 12.64 -7.32 9.54
C TYR A 169 12.45 -7.16 11.07
N TYR A 170 11.21 -7.05 11.53
CA TYR A 170 10.92 -6.88 12.96
C TYR A 170 10.97 -8.20 13.75
N SER A 171 10.46 -9.30 13.19
CA SER A 171 10.31 -10.57 13.92
C SER A 171 11.54 -11.47 13.88
N ALA A 172 12.23 -11.57 12.73
CA ALA A 172 13.39 -12.45 12.56
C ALA A 172 14.73 -11.70 12.58
N ARG A 173 14.71 -10.37 12.50
CA ARG A 173 15.89 -9.48 12.57
C ARG A 173 17.06 -9.91 11.67
N PRO A 174 16.82 -10.11 10.36
CA PRO A 174 17.84 -10.58 9.41
C PRO A 174 19.06 -9.66 9.37
N SER A 175 20.19 -10.19 8.88
CA SER A 175 21.41 -9.39 8.68
C SER A 175 21.20 -8.29 7.60
N PRO A 176 21.96 -7.18 7.62
CA PRO A 176 21.86 -6.14 6.59
C PRO A 176 22.04 -6.65 5.16
N ARG A 177 22.93 -7.63 4.96
CA ARG A 177 23.13 -8.29 3.65
C ARG A 177 21.87 -9.01 3.18
N GLN A 178 21.23 -9.78 4.06
CA GLN A 178 19.95 -10.45 3.76
C GLN A 178 18.84 -9.45 3.45
N MET A 179 18.79 -8.33 4.18
CA MET A 179 17.83 -7.27 3.91
C MET A 179 18.05 -6.64 2.52
N GLY A 180 19.31 -6.36 2.17
CA GLY A 180 19.68 -5.87 0.83
C GLY A 180 19.27 -6.84 -0.28
N LEU A 181 19.46 -8.15 -0.08
CA LEU A 181 19.02 -9.18 -1.03
C LEU A 181 17.49 -9.22 -1.18
N LEU A 182 16.75 -9.17 -0.07
CA LEU A 182 15.28 -9.17 -0.10
C LEU A 182 14.72 -7.94 -0.83
N LEU A 183 15.26 -6.75 -0.56
CA LEU A 183 14.86 -5.51 -1.23
C LEU A 183 15.24 -5.51 -2.72
N SER A 184 16.41 -6.06 -3.07
CA SER A 184 16.81 -6.20 -4.47
C SER A 184 15.91 -7.18 -5.23
N ALA A 185 15.57 -8.32 -4.61
CA ALA A 185 14.62 -9.28 -5.16
C ALA A 185 13.23 -8.66 -5.35
N LEU A 186 12.75 -7.88 -4.37
CA LEU A 186 11.50 -7.13 -4.48
C LEU A 186 11.51 -6.19 -5.69
N ALA A 187 12.59 -5.41 -5.87
CA ALA A 187 12.72 -4.49 -6.99
C ALA A 187 12.70 -5.23 -8.34
N ILE A 188 13.43 -6.34 -8.47
CA ILE A 188 13.45 -7.17 -9.68
C ILE A 188 12.04 -7.70 -9.99
N VAL A 189 11.34 -8.26 -9.00
CA VAL A 189 9.97 -8.76 -9.18
C VAL A 189 9.03 -7.63 -9.57
N ALA A 190 9.10 -6.47 -8.91
CA ALA A 190 8.25 -5.32 -9.20
C ALA A 190 8.42 -4.83 -10.65
N ILE A 191 9.65 -4.70 -11.11
CA ILE A 191 9.99 -4.28 -12.48
C ILE A 191 9.54 -5.35 -13.48
N SER A 192 9.81 -6.63 -13.21
CA SER A 192 9.53 -7.74 -14.12
C SER A 192 8.03 -7.94 -14.32
N VAL A 193 7.27 -8.05 -13.23
CA VAL A 193 5.79 -8.18 -13.27
C VAL A 193 5.17 -6.95 -13.92
N GLY A 194 5.66 -5.75 -13.59
CA GLY A 194 5.20 -4.50 -14.21
C GLY A 194 5.41 -4.47 -15.71
N TYR A 195 6.61 -4.87 -16.17
CA TYR A 195 6.95 -4.88 -17.59
C TYR A 195 6.13 -5.91 -18.37
N ILE A 196 6.06 -7.15 -17.89
CA ILE A 196 5.28 -8.23 -18.52
C ILE A 196 3.80 -7.84 -18.61
N ALA A 197 3.24 -7.33 -17.51
CA ALA A 197 1.82 -6.96 -17.44
C ALA A 197 1.44 -5.74 -18.28
N VAL A 198 2.41 -4.93 -18.71
CA VAL A 198 2.21 -3.80 -19.63
C VAL A 198 2.37 -4.27 -21.08
N LYS A 199 3.33 -5.14 -21.36
CA LYS A 199 3.54 -5.74 -22.68
C LYS A 199 2.43 -6.69 -23.11
N SER A 200 1.72 -7.30 -22.15
CA SER A 200 0.59 -8.21 -22.43
C SER A 200 -0.73 -7.49 -22.74
N ILE A 201 -0.75 -6.15 -22.75
CA ILE A 201 -1.93 -5.37 -23.12
C ILE A 201 -1.98 -5.27 -24.64
N GLU A 202 -2.85 -6.07 -25.26
CA GLU A 202 -2.97 -6.25 -26.72
C GLU A 202 -3.20 -4.94 -27.49
N TRP A 203 -3.88 -3.97 -26.86
CA TRP A 203 -4.19 -2.67 -27.46
C TRP A 203 -3.18 -1.56 -27.12
N GLN A 204 -2.04 -1.88 -26.52
CA GLN A 204 -0.98 -0.91 -26.21
C GLN A 204 0.39 -1.39 -26.67
N THR A 205 1.04 -0.61 -27.54
CA THR A 205 2.42 -0.87 -27.98
C THR A 205 3.39 0.05 -27.24
N TRP A 206 4.04 -0.51 -26.21
CA TRP A 206 5.10 0.17 -25.47
C TRP A 206 6.46 -0.13 -26.10
N THR A 207 7.19 0.92 -26.45
CA THR A 207 8.57 0.83 -26.97
C THR A 207 9.62 1.01 -25.86
N LEU A 208 9.20 1.44 -24.67
CA LEU A 208 10.06 1.71 -23.54
C LEU A 208 10.67 0.42 -22.95
N ASN A 209 11.91 0.51 -22.50
CA ASN A 209 12.54 -0.55 -21.72
C ASN A 209 11.98 -0.60 -20.28
N PRO A 210 12.26 -1.65 -19.48
CA PRO A 210 11.69 -1.79 -18.14
C PRO A 210 11.98 -0.61 -17.18
N LEU A 211 13.17 0.00 -17.28
CA LEU A 211 13.57 1.13 -16.44
C LEU A 211 12.90 2.43 -16.90
N GLU A 212 12.89 2.71 -18.19
CA GLU A 212 12.18 3.84 -18.79
C GLU A 212 10.69 3.78 -18.48
N LEU A 213 10.09 2.59 -18.45
CA LEU A 213 8.70 2.40 -18.08
C LEU A 213 8.46 2.76 -16.60
N LEU A 214 9.38 2.40 -15.70
CA LEU A 214 9.31 2.79 -14.29
C LEU A 214 9.38 4.32 -14.13
N LEU A 215 10.34 4.95 -14.80
CA LEU A 215 10.50 6.42 -14.79
C LEU A 215 9.28 7.12 -15.41
N TYR A 216 8.77 6.58 -16.52
CA TYR A 216 7.55 7.09 -17.17
C TYR A 216 6.36 7.04 -16.23
N ARG A 217 6.16 5.94 -15.51
CA ARG A 217 5.07 5.80 -14.54
C ARG A 217 5.21 6.81 -13.40
N ALA A 218 6.43 6.99 -12.88
CA ALA A 218 6.70 7.98 -11.85
C ALA A 218 6.36 9.41 -12.32
N GLY A 219 6.87 9.79 -13.49
CA GLY A 219 6.63 11.10 -14.10
C GLY A 219 5.17 11.33 -14.47
N TYR A 220 4.48 10.30 -15.01
CA TYR A 220 3.08 10.41 -15.42
C TYR A 220 2.17 10.66 -14.22
N THR A 221 2.33 9.91 -13.12
CA THR A 221 1.57 10.15 -11.89
C THR A 221 1.83 11.54 -11.32
N LEU A 222 3.08 12.03 -11.37
CA LEU A 222 3.41 13.38 -10.91
C LEU A 222 2.79 14.46 -11.79
N MET A 223 2.77 14.26 -13.12
CA MET A 223 2.06 15.14 -14.06
C MET A 223 0.56 15.15 -13.82
N VAL A 224 -0.05 13.99 -13.56
CA VAL A 224 -1.48 13.90 -13.22
C VAL A 224 -1.75 14.65 -11.92
N PHE A 225 -0.89 14.49 -10.91
CA PHE A 225 -1.01 15.24 -9.67
C PHE A 225 -0.90 16.75 -9.89
N ASP A 226 0.00 17.20 -10.76
CA ASP A 226 0.16 18.62 -11.10
C ASP A 226 -1.09 19.21 -11.74
N ARG A 227 -1.68 18.52 -12.72
CA ARG A 227 -2.96 18.93 -13.33
C ARG A 227 -4.13 18.89 -12.36
N LEU A 228 -4.11 17.96 -11.41
CA LEU A 228 -5.18 17.81 -10.42
C LEU A 228 -5.32 19.06 -9.53
N LEU A 229 -4.24 19.82 -9.33
CA LEU A 229 -4.27 21.05 -8.52
C LEU A 229 -5.24 22.11 -9.06
N ASP A 230 -5.47 22.15 -10.37
CA ASP A 230 -6.44 23.06 -11.00
C ASP A 230 -7.89 22.57 -10.84
N HIS A 231 -8.09 21.32 -10.40
CA HIS A 231 -9.38 20.64 -10.26
C HIS A 231 -9.68 20.26 -8.80
N GLN A 232 -9.12 20.97 -7.83
CA GLN A 232 -9.39 20.72 -6.41
C GLN A 232 -10.90 20.79 -6.10
N GLY A 233 -11.42 19.78 -5.41
CA GLY A 233 -12.83 19.70 -5.04
C GLY A 233 -13.78 19.30 -6.18
N ALA A 234 -13.29 19.00 -7.39
CA ALA A 234 -14.14 18.71 -8.55
C ALA A 234 -15.02 17.47 -8.36
N THR A 235 -14.62 16.48 -7.55
CA THR A 235 -15.43 15.27 -7.33
C THR A 235 -16.40 15.39 -6.17
N ALA A 236 -16.29 16.41 -5.31
CA ALA A 236 -17.20 16.70 -4.20
C ALA A 236 -17.56 15.46 -3.32
N GLY A 237 -16.58 14.59 -3.07
CA GLY A 237 -16.75 13.37 -2.28
C GLY A 237 -17.17 12.12 -3.06
N LYS A 238 -17.43 12.23 -4.38
CA LYS A 238 -17.74 11.06 -5.22
C LYS A 238 -16.58 10.08 -5.27
N LEU A 239 -15.33 10.54 -5.29
CA LEU A 239 -14.18 9.65 -5.37
C LEU A 239 -14.03 8.83 -4.09
N LEU A 240 -14.19 9.44 -2.91
CA LEU A 240 -14.25 8.76 -1.62
C LEU A 240 -15.44 7.79 -1.57
N TYR A 241 -16.63 8.22 -1.97
CA TYR A 241 -17.81 7.37 -2.01
C TYR A 241 -17.57 6.11 -2.84
N TYR A 242 -17.09 6.24 -4.09
CA TYR A 242 -16.80 5.09 -4.95
C TYR A 242 -15.55 4.32 -4.51
N THR A 243 -14.60 4.93 -3.80
CA THR A 243 -13.52 4.19 -3.15
C THR A 243 -14.08 3.22 -2.11
N LEU A 244 -15.12 3.61 -1.38
CA LEU A 244 -15.75 2.78 -0.36
C LEU A 244 -16.80 1.81 -0.93
N THR A 245 -17.51 2.19 -1.98
CA THR A 245 -18.65 1.45 -2.53
C THR A 245 -18.40 0.85 -3.92
N GLY A 246 -17.22 1.06 -4.51
CA GLY A 246 -16.93 0.73 -5.91
C GLY A 246 -17.10 -0.75 -6.25
N TYR A 247 -16.85 -1.66 -5.30
CA TYR A 247 -17.11 -3.09 -5.46
C TYR A 247 -18.61 -3.44 -5.60
N LEU A 248 -19.50 -2.57 -5.13
CA LEU A 248 -20.96 -2.71 -5.27
C LEU A 248 -21.46 -2.08 -6.57
N HIS A 249 -20.86 -0.96 -6.99
CA HIS A 249 -21.31 -0.19 -8.16
C HIS A 249 -20.51 -0.45 -9.45
N SER A 250 -19.48 -1.30 -9.41
CA SER A 250 -18.59 -1.61 -10.54
C SER A 250 -17.90 -0.38 -11.16
N THR A 251 -17.69 0.66 -10.35
CA THR A 251 -17.00 1.89 -10.75
C THR A 251 -15.58 1.88 -10.19
N ASP A 252 -14.57 2.01 -11.07
CA ASP A 252 -13.17 2.17 -10.66
C ASP A 252 -12.92 3.62 -10.20
N PRO A 253 -12.56 3.87 -8.93
CA PRO A 253 -12.23 5.22 -8.44
C PRO A 253 -11.11 5.87 -9.25
N ARG A 254 -10.15 5.10 -9.77
CA ARG A 254 -9.05 5.63 -10.58
C ARG A 254 -9.52 6.11 -11.95
N ALA A 255 -10.64 5.60 -12.47
CA ALA A 255 -11.24 6.11 -13.69
C ALA A 255 -11.90 7.49 -13.46
N ILE A 256 -12.41 7.75 -12.26
CA ILE A 256 -12.95 9.06 -11.86
C ILE A 256 -11.82 10.10 -11.82
N VAL A 257 -10.65 9.73 -11.30
CA VAL A 257 -9.46 10.60 -11.33
C VAL A 257 -9.10 10.98 -12.78
N GLY A 258 -9.06 10.00 -13.69
CA GLY A 258 -8.80 10.25 -15.10
C GLY A 258 -9.86 11.16 -15.75
N GLU A 259 -11.13 10.91 -15.49
CA GLU A 259 -12.24 11.70 -16.02
C GLU A 259 -12.19 13.15 -15.53
N ALA A 260 -11.95 13.36 -14.24
CA ALA A 260 -11.95 14.69 -13.63
C ALA A 260 -10.71 15.54 -14.00
N VAL A 261 -9.54 14.91 -14.19
CA VAL A 261 -8.26 15.62 -14.40
C VAL A 261 -7.84 15.66 -15.87
N LEU A 262 -8.15 14.62 -16.65
CA LEU A 262 -7.69 14.48 -18.04
C LEU A 262 -8.83 14.60 -19.05
N GLY A 263 -10.09 14.66 -18.59
CA GLY A 263 -11.27 14.77 -19.45
C GLY A 263 -11.67 13.47 -20.15
N TYR A 264 -11.08 12.32 -19.78
CA TYR A 264 -11.42 11.02 -20.34
C TYR A 264 -11.36 9.89 -19.31
N ARG A 265 -12.24 8.90 -19.46
CA ARG A 265 -12.31 7.75 -18.54
C ARG A 265 -11.18 6.74 -18.79
N HIS A 266 -10.07 6.92 -18.08
CA HIS A 266 -9.01 5.93 -17.98
C HIS A 266 -8.50 5.81 -16.55
N SER A 267 -8.29 4.57 -16.09
CA SER A 267 -7.76 4.27 -14.77
C SER A 267 -6.39 4.91 -14.59
N THR A 268 -6.37 6.01 -13.83
CA THR A 268 -5.22 6.89 -13.67
C THR A 268 -4.92 7.02 -12.18
N THR A 269 -3.65 6.92 -11.83
CA THR A 269 -3.18 7.09 -10.46
C THR A 269 -2.78 8.53 -10.21
N SER A 270 -3.04 9.00 -9.00
CA SER A 270 -2.49 10.24 -8.46
C SER A 270 -1.70 9.92 -7.19
N LEU A 271 -0.73 10.75 -6.82
CA LEU A 271 0.07 10.58 -5.60
C LEU A 271 -0.82 10.40 -4.36
N ILE A 272 -0.24 9.99 -3.21
CA ILE A 272 -0.96 9.85 -1.92
C ILE A 272 -1.83 11.07 -1.54
N PHE A 273 -1.47 12.25 -2.04
CA PHE A 273 -2.16 13.53 -1.85
C PHE A 273 -3.35 13.75 -2.79
N GLY A 274 -3.39 13.10 -3.95
CA GLY A 274 -4.30 13.41 -5.05
C GLY A 274 -5.78 13.17 -4.76
N PRO A 275 -6.19 11.95 -4.34
CA PRO A 275 -7.59 11.66 -4.08
C PRO A 275 -8.29 12.61 -3.09
N PRO A 276 -7.73 12.91 -1.90
CA PRO A 276 -8.39 13.84 -0.98
C PRO A 276 -8.45 15.28 -1.51
N LEU A 277 -7.43 15.74 -2.26
CA LEU A 277 -7.46 17.05 -2.91
C LEU A 277 -8.56 17.15 -3.97
N LEU A 278 -8.74 16.09 -4.75
CA LEU A 278 -9.75 16.07 -5.81
C LEU A 278 -11.18 16.07 -5.25
N ASP A 279 -11.40 15.41 -4.11
CA ASP A 279 -12.71 15.38 -3.45
C ASP A 279 -13.09 16.66 -2.74
N PHE A 280 -12.25 17.13 -1.82
CA PHE A 280 -12.61 18.24 -0.92
C PHE A 280 -11.50 19.30 -0.80
N GLY A 281 -10.50 19.27 -1.68
CA GLY A 281 -9.41 20.24 -1.71
C GLY A 281 -8.40 20.08 -0.59
N LEU A 282 -7.64 21.15 -0.37
CA LEU A 282 -6.53 21.19 0.59
C LEU A 282 -6.89 20.71 2.02
N PRO A 283 -8.05 21.06 2.61
CA PRO A 283 -8.40 20.62 3.97
C PRO A 283 -8.42 19.09 4.11
N ALA A 284 -8.99 18.37 3.14
CA ALA A 284 -9.02 16.91 3.20
C ALA A 284 -7.64 16.29 3.06
N MET A 285 -6.76 16.86 2.22
CA MET A 285 -5.37 16.41 2.13
C MET A 285 -4.66 16.54 3.48
N VAL A 286 -4.81 17.68 4.14
CA VAL A 286 -4.21 17.95 5.46
C VAL A 286 -4.73 16.94 6.49
N ILE A 287 -6.05 16.76 6.59
CA ILE A 287 -6.66 15.81 7.52
C ILE A 287 -6.16 14.39 7.25
N GLN A 288 -6.19 13.95 5.98
CA GLN A 288 -5.77 12.61 5.61
C GLN A 288 -4.29 12.38 5.96
N MET A 289 -3.38 13.26 5.54
CA MET A 289 -1.95 13.08 5.79
C MET A 289 -1.64 13.07 7.29
N PHE A 290 -2.32 13.90 8.08
CA PHE A 290 -2.19 13.91 9.53
C PHE A 290 -2.63 12.57 10.13
N LEU A 291 -3.81 12.07 9.75
CA LEU A 291 -4.35 10.80 10.25
C LEU A 291 -3.48 9.61 9.84
N LEU A 292 -2.98 9.58 8.61
CA LEU A 292 -2.07 8.52 8.16
C LEU A 292 -0.78 8.49 8.97
N GLY A 293 -0.19 9.66 9.23
CA GLY A 293 1.01 9.79 10.08
C GLY A 293 0.73 9.35 11.50
N LEU A 294 -0.39 9.78 12.09
CA LEU A 294 -0.80 9.44 13.44
C LEU A 294 -1.03 7.93 13.61
N ILE A 295 -1.81 7.31 12.72
CA ILE A 295 -2.14 5.87 12.77
C ILE A 295 -0.87 5.02 12.61
N LEU A 296 -0.02 5.35 11.63
CA LEU A 296 1.25 4.62 11.45
C LEU A 296 2.19 4.80 12.63
N GLY A 297 2.27 6.01 13.19
CA GLY A 297 3.09 6.29 14.37
C GLY A 297 2.62 5.51 15.61
N LEU A 298 1.31 5.45 15.85
CA LEU A 298 0.73 4.67 16.94
C LEU A 298 0.96 3.17 16.74
N MET A 299 0.69 2.64 15.55
CA MET A 299 0.89 1.22 15.26
C MET A 299 2.37 0.82 15.32
N HIS A 300 3.29 1.69 14.91
CA HIS A 300 4.74 1.45 15.06
C HIS A 300 5.15 1.32 16.54
N ARG A 301 4.56 2.13 17.42
CA ARG A 301 4.81 2.03 18.87
C ARG A 301 4.21 0.77 19.48
N ILE A 302 2.96 0.47 19.14
CA ILE A 302 2.24 -0.72 19.60
C ILE A 302 2.98 -1.99 19.17
N GLN A 303 3.46 -2.07 17.94
CA GLN A 303 4.15 -3.27 17.48
C GLN A 303 5.53 -3.44 18.15
N ILE A 304 6.27 -2.36 18.44
CA ILE A 304 7.52 -2.45 19.21
C ILE A 304 7.27 -2.97 20.63
N SER A 305 6.16 -2.56 21.26
CA SER A 305 5.86 -2.91 22.64
C SER A 305 5.25 -4.31 22.80
N LEU A 306 4.34 -4.71 21.92
CA LEU A 306 3.57 -5.96 22.02
C LEU A 306 4.06 -7.08 21.09
N ASN A 307 4.70 -6.75 19.96
CA ASN A 307 5.11 -7.68 18.91
C ASN A 307 3.94 -8.57 18.40
N GLY A 308 4.26 -9.68 17.72
CA GLY A 308 3.29 -10.68 17.28
C GLY A 308 2.29 -10.13 16.26
N ILE A 309 0.99 -10.27 16.54
CA ILE A 309 -0.10 -9.86 15.63
C ILE A 309 0.05 -8.40 15.19
N PHE A 310 0.42 -7.50 16.10
CA PHE A 310 0.53 -6.07 15.82
C PHE A 310 1.65 -5.75 14.84
N THR A 311 2.74 -6.52 14.85
CA THR A 311 3.78 -6.43 13.82
C THR A 311 3.21 -6.80 12.46
N GLY A 312 2.39 -7.85 12.37
CA GLY A 312 1.72 -8.23 11.13
C GLY A 312 0.79 -7.12 10.60
N ILE A 313 -0.02 -6.50 11.47
CA ILE A 313 -0.92 -5.41 11.10
C ILE A 313 -0.13 -4.18 10.65
N TYR A 314 0.90 -3.78 11.41
CA TYR A 314 1.77 -2.65 11.09
C TYR A 314 2.44 -2.82 9.73
N SER A 315 3.02 -4.00 9.46
CA SER A 315 3.65 -4.31 8.18
C SER A 315 2.71 -4.18 7.00
N VAL A 316 1.45 -4.60 7.15
CA VAL A 316 0.44 -4.51 6.09
C VAL A 316 0.10 -3.05 5.81
N ILE A 317 -0.24 -2.25 6.83
CA ILE A 317 -0.61 -0.86 6.60
C ILE A 317 0.58 -0.04 6.06
N LEU A 318 1.80 -0.23 6.59
CA LEU A 318 3.00 0.48 6.13
C LEU A 318 3.32 0.14 4.67
N ALA A 319 3.28 -1.14 4.29
CA ALA A 319 3.51 -1.56 2.91
C ALA A 319 2.54 -0.87 1.95
N HIS A 320 1.26 -0.79 2.31
CA HIS A 320 0.29 -0.09 1.47
C HIS A 320 0.51 1.42 1.42
N THR A 321 0.86 2.08 2.53
CA THR A 321 1.17 3.52 2.52
C THR A 321 2.36 3.83 1.62
N LEU A 322 3.39 2.98 1.64
CA LEU A 322 4.55 3.10 0.75
C LEU A 322 4.14 3.00 -0.73
N ILE A 323 3.16 2.15 -1.06
CA ILE A 323 2.62 2.02 -2.42
C ILE A 323 1.68 3.17 -2.79
N TRP A 324 0.93 3.71 -1.83
CA TRP A 324 0.07 4.87 -2.05
C TRP A 324 0.84 6.12 -2.48
N VAL A 325 2.15 6.18 -2.25
CA VAL A 325 3.01 7.20 -2.87
C VAL A 325 2.83 7.22 -4.39
N GLU A 326 2.74 6.07 -5.06
CA GLU A 326 2.47 5.98 -6.50
C GLU A 326 0.97 5.99 -6.82
N THR A 327 0.15 5.26 -6.06
CA THR A 327 -1.22 4.92 -6.50
C THR A 327 -2.34 5.77 -5.91
N GLY A 328 -2.07 6.47 -4.80
CA GLY A 328 -3.09 7.16 -4.03
C GLY A 328 -4.02 6.23 -3.24
N PRO A 329 -4.74 6.74 -2.24
CA PRO A 329 -5.67 5.98 -1.40
C PRO A 329 -7.03 5.69 -2.05
N THR A 330 -7.02 5.05 -3.21
CA THR A 330 -8.22 4.76 -4.01
C THR A 330 -8.77 3.34 -3.84
N ASP A 331 -8.13 2.51 -3.02
CA ASP A 331 -8.42 1.07 -2.97
C ASP A 331 -9.14 0.71 -1.67
N LEU A 332 -10.40 0.23 -1.76
CA LEU A 332 -11.23 -0.18 -0.61
C LEU A 332 -10.47 -1.09 0.36
N VAL A 333 -9.77 -2.09 -0.16
CA VAL A 333 -9.08 -3.11 0.64
C VAL A 333 -8.11 -2.47 1.63
N VAL A 334 -7.42 -1.42 1.20
CA VAL A 334 -6.43 -0.77 2.05
C VAL A 334 -7.11 -0.02 3.20
N TRP A 335 -8.24 0.63 2.92
CA TRP A 335 -9.07 1.24 3.96
C TRP A 335 -9.60 0.21 4.97
N LEU A 336 -9.96 -1.01 4.52
CA LEU A 336 -10.33 -2.09 5.44
C LEU A 336 -9.17 -2.47 6.37
N PHE A 337 -7.93 -2.56 5.86
CA PHE A 337 -6.76 -2.82 6.71
C PHE A 337 -6.45 -1.68 7.68
N TYR A 338 -6.64 -0.42 7.25
CA TYR A 338 -6.56 0.74 8.15
C TYR A 338 -7.63 0.70 9.24
N MET A 339 -8.85 0.27 8.93
CA MET A 339 -9.89 0.07 9.96
C MET A 339 -9.46 -0.98 10.99
N VAL A 340 -8.89 -2.12 10.56
CA VAL A 340 -8.34 -3.14 11.48
C VAL A 340 -7.25 -2.53 12.38
N ALA A 341 -6.38 -1.69 11.82
CA ALA A 341 -5.35 -0.99 12.60
C ALA A 341 -5.95 -0.01 13.61
N VAL A 342 -6.96 0.79 13.23
CA VAL A 342 -7.66 1.71 14.13
C VAL A 342 -8.37 0.95 15.26
N ILE A 343 -9.08 -0.14 14.96
CA ILE A 343 -9.70 -0.99 15.97
C ILE A 343 -8.65 -1.55 16.93
N SER A 344 -7.48 -1.97 16.41
CA SER A 344 -6.37 -2.47 17.22
C SER A 344 -5.78 -1.39 18.13
N ILE A 345 -5.63 -0.16 17.63
CA ILE A 345 -5.21 1.00 18.44
C ILE A 345 -6.21 1.25 19.57
N ILE A 346 -7.51 1.34 19.25
CA ILE A 346 -8.57 1.61 20.23
C ILE A 346 -8.58 0.52 21.30
N TYR A 347 -8.47 -0.76 20.90
CA TYR A 347 -8.39 -1.88 21.83
C TYR A 347 -7.21 -1.76 22.81
N VAL A 348 -6.02 -1.44 22.30
CA VAL A 348 -4.82 -1.29 23.14
C VAL A 348 -4.97 -0.09 24.08
N LEU A 349 -5.41 1.06 23.59
CA LEU A 349 -5.60 2.26 24.41
C LEU A 349 -6.67 2.04 25.49
N TRP A 350 -7.78 1.37 25.14
CA TRP A 350 -8.83 1.02 26.10
C TRP A 350 -8.35 0.08 27.20
N ARG A 351 -7.42 -0.83 26.90
CA ARG A 351 -6.79 -1.71 27.89
C ARG A 351 -5.71 -1.04 28.75
N CYS A 352 -5.12 0.06 28.29
CA CYS A 352 -4.18 0.86 29.09
C CYS A 352 -4.90 1.79 30.09
N TYR A 353 -6.11 2.24 29.76
CA TYR A 353 -6.90 3.16 30.60
C TYR A 353 -7.39 2.62 31.97
N PRO A 354 -7.64 1.31 32.21
CA PRO A 354 -8.16 0.84 33.50
C PRO A 354 -7.11 0.84 34.61
N GLU A 355 -5.81 0.90 34.30
CA GLU A 355 -4.75 0.86 35.32
C GLU A 355 -4.43 2.23 35.94
N THR A 356 -5.00 3.32 35.40
CA THR A 356 -4.89 4.67 35.99
C THR A 356 -6.06 5.05 36.92
N GLY A 357 -6.98 4.12 37.19
CA GLY A 357 -8.22 4.38 37.94
C GLY A 357 -8.37 3.65 39.27
N GLY A 358 -7.28 3.16 39.87
CA GLY A 358 -7.34 2.45 41.16
C GLY A 358 -6.04 2.50 41.92
N CYS A 359 -5.87 3.53 42.74
CA CYS A 359 -5.24 3.55 44.07
C CYS A 359 -4.94 5.01 44.46
N GLY A 360 -5.68 5.54 45.43
CA GLY A 360 -5.46 6.85 46.06
C GLY A 360 -6.72 7.69 46.10
#